data_AF-J3GEH1-F1
#
_entry.id   AF-J3GEH1-F1
#
_cell.length_a   1.000
_cell.length_b   1.000
_cell.length_c   1.000
_cell.angle_alpha   90.00
_cell.angle_beta   90.00
_cell.angle_gamma   90.00
#
_symmetry.space_group_name_H-M   'P 1'
#
loop_
_entity.id
_entity.type
_entity.pdbx_description
1 polymer ?
#
loop_
_entity_poly.entity_id
_entity_poly.type
_entity_poly.pdbx_seq_one_letter_code
_entity_poly.pdbx_strand_id
1 'polypeptide(L)' 'MAWIGQPADRLCAMIKDRSSNGDRDFAALIKHVSEDKLVLWGWNPGGNRTPVPVPHDIFVARFKSWADAGGPCPVAGS' A
#
# COMPACT_ATOMS: atom_id res chain seq x y z
N MET A 1 -10.09 8.03 1.68
CA MET A 1 -10.68 7.48 0.44
C MET A 1 -10.05 8.03 -0.85
N ALA A 2 -9.06 8.94 -0.78
CA ALA A 2 -8.48 9.62 -1.95
C ALA A 2 -7.86 8.70 -3.03
N TRP A 3 -7.64 7.42 -2.72
CA TRP A 3 -7.03 6.42 -3.59
C TRP A 3 -8.05 5.50 -4.30
N ILE A 4 -9.33 5.51 -3.93
CA ILE A 4 -10.32 4.61 -4.55
C ILE A 4 -10.58 5.06 -5.99
N GLY A 5 -10.45 4.12 -6.94
CA GLY A 5 -10.69 4.37 -8.36
C GLY A 5 -9.59 5.14 -9.10
N GLN A 6 -8.45 5.40 -8.45
CA GLN A 6 -7.29 6.01 -9.12
C GLN A 6 -6.58 4.97 -10.01
N PRO A 7 -6.06 5.39 -11.18
CA PRO A 7 -5.22 4.53 -12.00
C PRO A 7 -3.89 4.22 -11.29
N ALA A 8 -3.22 3.15 -11.73
CA ALA A 8 -2.07 2.59 -11.02
C ALA A 8 -0.87 3.55 -10.96
N ASP A 9 -0.69 4.38 -11.99
CA ASP A 9 0.34 5.42 -12.06
C ASP A 9 0.11 6.51 -10.99
N ARG A 10 -1.14 6.96 -10.83
CA ARG A 10 -1.52 7.96 -9.82
C ARG A 10 -1.40 7.41 -8.42
N LEU A 11 -1.83 6.17 -8.20
CA LEU A 11 -1.64 5.47 -6.93
C LEU A 11 -0.17 5.36 -6.55
N CYS A 12 0.68 4.96 -7.50
CA CYS A 12 2.12 4.86 -7.26
C CYS A 12 2.72 6.22 -6.87
N ALA A 13 2.38 7.28 -7.61
CA ALA A 13 2.86 8.62 -7.31
C ALA A 13 2.42 9.09 -5.91
N MET A 14 1.15 8.85 -5.53
CA MET A 14 0.63 9.19 -4.21
C MET A 14 1.31 8.43 -3.08
N ILE A 15 1.58 7.12 -3.24
CA ILE A 15 2.25 6.33 -2.20
C ILE A 15 3.68 6.84 -1.95
N LYS A 16 4.37 7.28 -3.01
CA LYS A 16 5.75 7.76 -2.94
C LYS A 16 5.89 9.21 -2.48
N ASP A 17 4.84 10.01 -2.63
CA ASP A 17 4.86 11.42 -2.27
C ASP A 17 4.79 11.58 -0.74
N ARG A 18 5.91 12.02 -0.15
CA ARG A 18 6.03 12.24 1.30
C ARG A 18 5.05 13.28 1.84
N SER A 19 4.61 14.23 1.01
CA SER A 19 3.64 15.25 1.42
C SER A 19 2.22 14.69 1.57
N SER A 20 1.92 13.54 0.95
CA SER A 20 0.60 12.91 0.98
C SER A 20 0.55 11.54 1.67
N ASN A 21 1.70 10.92 1.96
CA ASN A 21 1.79 9.61 2.63
C ASN A 21 2.08 9.69 4.15
N GLY A 22 2.13 10.90 4.72
CA GLY A 22 2.47 11.14 6.12
C GLY A 22 3.98 11.14 6.39
N ASP A 23 4.76 11.70 5.45
CA ASP A 23 6.23 11.82 5.49
C ASP A 23 6.99 10.51 5.69
N ARG A 24 6.50 9.43 5.07
CA ARG A 24 7.09 8.09 5.15
C ARG A 24 8.02 7.85 3.96
N ASP A 25 9.25 7.44 4.23
CA ASP A 25 10.09 6.75 3.22
C ASP A 25 9.68 5.28 3.06
N PHE A 26 10.36 4.56 2.17
CA PHE A 26 10.08 3.14 1.92
C PHE A 26 10.23 2.25 3.14
N ALA A 27 11.22 2.48 4.01
CA ALA A 27 11.38 1.68 5.22
C ALA A 27 10.20 1.91 6.18
N ALA A 28 9.80 3.17 6.36
CA ALA A 28 8.63 3.54 7.16
C ALA A 28 7.31 3.04 6.54
N LEU A 29 7.20 3.01 5.22
CA LEU A 29 6.04 2.45 4.50
C LEU A 29 5.97 0.93 4.67
N ILE A 30 7.08 0.21 4.52
CA ILE A 30 7.13 -1.25 4.74
C ILE A 30 6.68 -1.57 6.16
N LYS A 31 7.21 -0.86 7.17
CA LYS A 31 6.79 -1.03 8.56
C LYS A 31 5.30 -0.75 8.73
N HIS A 32 4.81 0.36 8.18
CA HIS A 32 3.40 0.74 8.23
C HIS A 32 2.49 -0.37 7.67
N VAL A 33 2.79 -0.88 6.48
CA VAL A 33 1.91 -1.88 5.83
C VAL A 33 2.02 -3.27 6.45
N SER A 34 3.08 -3.55 7.21
CA SER A 34 3.32 -4.85 7.85
C SER A 34 2.87 -4.92 9.30
N GLU A 35 2.96 -3.83 10.07
CA GLU A 35 2.81 -3.87 11.52
C GLU A 35 1.64 -3.04 12.05
N ASP A 36 1.17 -2.02 11.31
CA ASP A 36 0.15 -1.13 11.85
C ASP A 36 -1.19 -1.86 12.01
N LYS A 37 -1.71 -1.87 13.24
CA LYS A 37 -2.93 -2.59 13.62
C LYS A 37 -4.16 -2.22 12.77
N LEU A 38 -4.25 -0.95 12.37
CA LEU A 38 -5.35 -0.48 11.52
C LEU A 38 -5.23 -0.99 10.08
N VAL A 39 -4.00 -1.19 9.57
CA VAL A 39 -3.76 -1.81 8.27
C VAL A 39 -4.08 -3.31 8.34
N LEU A 40 -3.56 -3.99 9.37
CA LEU A 40 -3.80 -5.43 9.60
C LEU A 40 -5.28 -5.78 9.74
N TRP A 41 -6.09 -4.85 10.25
CA TRP A 41 -7.54 -5.03 10.35
C TRP A 41 -8.23 -5.30 9.00
N GLY A 42 -7.61 -4.93 7.86
CA GLY A 42 -8.11 -5.28 6.54
C GLY A 42 -8.20 -6.80 6.28
N TRP A 43 -7.41 -7.61 6.99
CA TRP A 43 -7.39 -9.07 6.85
C TRP A 43 -8.30 -9.80 7.84
N ASN A 44 -8.70 -9.15 8.92
CA ASN A 44 -9.69 -9.69 9.86
C ASN A 44 -10.68 -8.58 10.27
N PRO A 45 -11.50 -8.10 9.33
CA PRO A 45 -12.38 -6.98 9.59
C PRO A 45 -13.60 -7.40 10.39
N GLY A 46 -14.11 -6.49 11.24
CA GLY A 46 -15.35 -6.72 11.97
C GLY A 46 -16.61 -6.45 11.13
N GLY A 47 -17.72 -7.06 11.55
CA GLY A 47 -19.04 -6.90 10.92
C GLY A 47 -19.18 -7.70 9.63
N ASN A 48 -19.89 -7.15 8.63
CA ASN A 48 -20.14 -7.81 7.34
C ASN A 48 -19.15 -7.38 6.25
N ARG A 49 -17.93 -6.98 6.63
CA ARG A 49 -16.92 -6.49 5.68
C ARG A 49 -16.14 -7.65 5.09
N THR A 50 -15.85 -7.57 3.80
CA THR A 50 -15.04 -8.57 3.11
C THR A 50 -13.56 -8.37 3.45
N PRO A 51 -12.85 -9.42 3.90
CA PRO A 51 -11.40 -9.34 4.10
C PRO A 51 -10.67 -9.12 2.76
N VAL A 52 -9.46 -8.57 2.84
CA VAL A 52 -8.57 -8.49 1.67
C VAL A 52 -8.35 -9.90 1.10
N PRO A 53 -8.61 -10.14 -0.20
CA PRO A 53 -8.54 -11.49 -0.79
C PRO A 53 -7.09 -11.98 -0.98
N VAL A 54 -6.11 -11.07 -0.96
CA VAL A 54 -4.68 -11.41 -1.03
C VAL A 54 -4.16 -11.63 0.39
N PRO A 55 -3.48 -12.75 0.71
CA PRO A 55 -2.85 -12.94 2.02
C PRO A 55 -1.88 -11.82 2.40
N HIS A 56 -1.84 -11.45 3.69
CA HIS A 56 -1.08 -10.29 4.18
C HIS A 56 0.42 -10.45 3.98
N ASP A 57 0.96 -11.63 4.25
CA ASP A 57 2.36 -11.99 4.05
C ASP A 57 2.79 -11.85 2.58
N ILE A 58 1.94 -12.29 1.63
CA ILE A 58 2.16 -12.12 0.20
C ILE A 58 2.14 -10.64 -0.19
N PHE A 59 1.21 -9.87 0.36
CA PHE A 59 1.16 -8.42 0.12
C PHE A 59 2.42 -7.72 0.63
N VAL A 60 2.86 -7.99 1.86
CA VAL A 60 4.07 -7.40 2.45
C VAL A 60 5.31 -7.80 1.65
N ALA A 61 5.43 -9.07 1.25
CA ALA A 61 6.55 -9.53 0.44
C ALA A 61 6.63 -8.79 -0.90
N ARG A 62 5.50 -8.64 -1.61
CA ARG A 62 5.44 -7.90 -2.88
C ARG A 62 5.71 -6.42 -2.71
N PHE A 63 5.17 -5.80 -1.65
CA PHE A 63 5.40 -4.39 -1.36
C PHE A 63 6.89 -4.13 -1.08
N LYS A 64 7.53 -5.01 -0.32
CA LYS A 64 8.97 -4.94 -0.06
C LYS A 64 9.78 -5.08 -1.35
N SER A 65 9.50 -6.06 -2.21
CA SER A 65 10.18 -6.21 -3.49
C SER A 65 10.05 -4.98 -4.39
N TRP A 66 8.86 -4.35 -4.41
CA TRP A 66 8.64 -3.10 -5.15
C TRP A 66 9.45 -1.94 -4.56
N ALA A 67 9.45 -1.78 -3.24
CA ALA A 67 10.19 -0.74 -2.54
C ALA A 67 11.72 -0.90 -2.70
N ASP A 68 12.24 -2.12 -2.60
CA ASP A 68 13.65 -2.45 -2.81
C ASP A 68 14.12 -2.10 -4.24
N ALA A 69 13.22 -2.17 -5.22
CA ALA A 69 13.46 -1.73 -6.60
C ALA A 69 13.36 -0.20 -6.81
N GLY A 70 13.23 0.59 -5.74
CA GLY A 70 13.06 2.05 -5.80
C GLY A 70 11.62 2.50 -6.07
N GLY A 71 10.66 1.59 -5.94
CA GLY A 71 9.24 1.83 -6.17
C GLY A 71 8.95 2.34 -7.59
N PRO A 72 9.24 1.59 -8.65
CA PRO A 72 8.95 2.01 -10.01
C PRO A 72 7.43 2.21 -10.18
N CYS A 73 7.05 3.28 -10.89
CA CYS A 73 5.66 3.52 -11.26
C CYS A 73 5.35 3.00 -12.65
N PRO A 74 4.14 2.47 -12.89
CA PRO A 74 3.71 2.03 -14.21
C PRO A 74 3.53 3.24 -15.16
N VAL A 75 3.37 2.95 -16.45
CA VAL A 75 3.13 3.98 -17.47
C VAL A 75 1.81 4.71 -17.21
N ALA A 76 1.74 5.96 -17.64
CA ALA A 76 0.56 6.79 -17.39
C ALA A 76 -0.72 6.16 -17.95
N GLY A 77 -1.79 6.14 -17.14
CA GLY A 77 -3.10 5.58 -17.53
C GLY A 77 -3.23 4.05 -17.44
N SER A 78 -2.29 3.39 -16.76
CA SER A 78 -2.37 1.94 -16.44
C SER A 78 -3.38 1.61 -15.35
#